data_AF-A0A9Q0D9K4-F1
#
_entry.id   AF-A0A9Q0D9K4-F1
#
_cell.length_a   1.000
_cell.length_b   1.000
_cell.length_c   1.000
_cell.angle_alpha   90.00
_cell.angle_beta   90.00
_cell.angle_gamma   90.00
#
_symmetry.space_group_name_H-M   'P 1'
#
loop_
_entity.id
_entity.type
_entity.pdbx_description
1 polymer ?
#
loop_
_entity_poly.entity_id
_entity_poly.type
_entity_poly.pdbx_seq_one_letter_code
_entity_poly.pdbx_strand_id
1 'polypeptide(L)'
;MGRNITLVGKRLCWSDALLYCRDFHWDLLSIRGPEEQEIIDEMVSRANFPLTSHLWVGLRSGTATQPSTNPYLNGLAENAIDGNSDPEYTHGSCTATDGQDKPWWRLQLPGVYRVLEIEVTNRNIAKDRLNDVEILIGNSMVNNGNDNPR
;
A
#
# COMPACT_ATOMS: atom_id res chain seq x y z
N MET A 1 -22.44 8.94 8.81
CA MET A 1 -22.53 9.40 7.40
C MET A 1 -21.63 8.49 6.59
N GLY A 2 -22.19 7.67 5.70
CA GLY A 2 -21.42 6.69 4.91
C GLY A 2 -20.67 7.33 3.75
N ARG A 3 -19.54 6.73 3.35
CA ARG A 3 -18.84 7.09 2.11
C ARG A 3 -19.63 6.54 0.93
N ASN A 4 -19.73 7.30 -0.16
CA ASN A 4 -20.31 6.79 -1.41
C ASN A 4 -19.24 5.98 -2.16
N ILE A 5 -19.44 4.66 -2.27
CA ILE A 5 -18.49 3.71 -2.88
C ILE A 5 -19.06 3.26 -4.22
N THR A 6 -18.22 3.24 -5.25
CA THR A 6 -18.57 2.79 -6.61
C THR A 6 -17.58 1.73 -7.08
N LEU A 7 -18.10 0.61 -7.60
CA LEU A 7 -17.27 -0.43 -8.21
C LEU A 7 -17.03 -0.10 -9.69
N VAL A 8 -15.77 -0.08 -10.13
CA VAL A 8 -15.38 0.28 -11.50
C VAL A 8 -15.00 -0.96 -12.31
N GLY A 9 -15.76 -1.28 -13.35
CA GLY A 9 -15.55 -2.44 -14.22
C GLY A 9 -14.56 -2.25 -15.37
N LYS A 10 -13.49 -1.46 -15.17
CA LYS A 10 -12.45 -1.23 -16.19
C LYS A 10 -11.20 -2.04 -15.85
N ARG A 11 -10.64 -2.72 -16.86
CA ARG A 11 -9.36 -3.43 -16.72
C ARG A 11 -8.20 -2.46 -16.94
N LEU A 12 -7.64 -1.98 -15.84
CA LEU A 12 -6.51 -1.04 -15.79
C LEU A 12 -5.39 -1.62 -14.91
N CYS A 13 -4.14 -1.22 -15.11
CA CYS A 13 -3.11 -1.41 -14.09
C CYS A 13 -3.38 -0.49 -12.89
N TRP A 14 -2.72 -0.72 -11.75
CA TRP A 14 -2.99 0.05 -10.53
C TRP A 14 -2.78 1.57 -10.72
N SER A 15 -1.70 1.97 -11.40
CA SER A 15 -1.41 3.39 -11.67
C SER A 15 -2.50 4.05 -12.52
N ASP A 16 -2.94 3.37 -13.59
CA ASP A 16 -4.02 3.87 -14.45
C ASP A 16 -5.36 3.89 -13.73
N ALA A 17 -5.63 2.90 -12.86
CA ALA A 17 -6.82 2.86 -12.03
C ALA A 17 -6.84 4.02 -11.01
N LEU A 18 -5.70 4.34 -10.39
CA LEU A 18 -5.55 5.48 -9.51
C LEU A 18 -5.84 6.79 -10.23
N LEU A 19 -5.20 7.01 -11.38
CA LEU A 19 -5.40 8.22 -12.19
C LEU A 19 -6.86 8.33 -12.64
N TYR A 20 -7.43 7.24 -13.16
CA TYR A 20 -8.83 7.19 -13.57
C TYR A 20 -9.79 7.53 -12.40
N CYS A 21 -9.56 6.97 -11.21
CA CYS A 21 -10.38 7.27 -10.04
C CYS A 21 -10.21 8.71 -9.54
N ARG A 22 -9.05 9.35 -9.74
CA ARG A 22 -8.85 10.77 -9.39
C ARG A 22 -9.46 11.72 -10.43
N ASP A 23 -9.52 11.30 -11.69
CA ASP A 23 -10.09 12.11 -12.77
C ASP A 23 -11.62 12.00 -12.85
N PHE A 24 -12.18 10.80 -12.65
CA PHE A 24 -13.61 10.52 -12.84
C PHE A 24 -14.37 10.23 -11.53
N HIS A 25 -13.64 10.01 -10.43
CA HIS A 25 -14.20 9.77 -9.10
C HIS A 25 -13.47 10.67 -8.08
N TRP A 26 -13.37 10.27 -6.81
CA TRP A 26 -12.61 11.01 -5.80
C TRP A 26 -11.17 10.52 -5.66
N ASP A 27 -11.01 9.22 -5.36
CA ASP A 27 -9.72 8.51 -5.31
C ASP A 27 -10.03 7.00 -5.26
N LEU A 28 -9.00 6.16 -5.31
CA LEU A 28 -9.16 4.74 -4.99
C LEU A 28 -9.59 4.53 -3.52
N LEU A 29 -10.43 3.52 -3.29
CA LEU A 29 -10.96 3.21 -1.97
C LEU A 29 -9.86 2.65 -1.05
N SER A 30 -9.49 3.37 -0.01
CA SER A 30 -8.78 2.79 1.15
C SER A 30 -9.79 2.17 2.11
N ILE A 31 -9.64 0.87 2.39
CA ILE A 31 -10.50 0.08 3.30
C ILE A 31 -10.08 0.33 4.75
N ARG A 32 -11.03 0.78 5.57
CA ARG A 32 -10.79 1.25 6.94
C ARG A 32 -11.17 0.25 8.03
N GLY A 33 -11.84 -0.85 7.67
CA GLY A 33 -12.21 -1.89 8.63
C GLY A 33 -13.11 -2.95 8.03
N PRO A 34 -13.54 -3.92 8.86
CA PRO A 34 -14.38 -5.04 8.41
C PRO A 34 -15.75 -4.59 7.87
N GLU A 35 -16.33 -3.50 8.40
CA GLU A 35 -17.61 -2.98 7.91
C GLU A 35 -17.54 -2.51 6.44
N GLU A 36 -16.45 -1.80 6.05
CA GLU A 36 -16.25 -1.40 4.66
C GLU A 36 -15.98 -2.63 3.77
N GLN A 37 -15.31 -3.66 4.32
CA GLN A 37 -15.08 -4.92 3.60
C GLN A 37 -16.39 -5.64 3.27
N GLU A 38 -17.33 -5.73 4.21
CA GLU A 38 -18.64 -6.36 3.99
C GLU A 38 -19.45 -5.65 2.89
N ILE A 39 -19.43 -4.31 2.86
CA ILE A 39 -20.09 -3.52 1.82
C ILE A 39 -19.47 -3.81 0.45
N ILE A 40 -18.13 -3.89 0.37
CA ILE A 40 -17.43 -4.22 -0.87
C ILE A 40 -17.84 -5.62 -1.33
N ASP A 41 -17.87 -6.61 -0.45
CA ASP A 41 -18.25 -7.99 -0.79
C ASP A 41 -19.68 -8.06 -1.34
N GLU A 42 -20.63 -7.30 -0.78
CA GLU A 42 -21.99 -7.18 -1.32
C GLU A 42 -21.98 -6.55 -2.73
N MET A 43 -21.28 -5.44 -2.92
CA MET A 43 -21.19 -4.76 -4.22
C MET A 43 -20.59 -5.67 -5.30
N VAL A 44 -19.55 -6.43 -4.95
CA VAL A 44 -18.88 -7.41 -5.80
C VAL A 44 -19.83 -8.53 -6.20
N SER A 45 -20.63 -9.05 -5.26
CA SER A 45 -21.62 -10.10 -5.56
C SER A 45 -22.72 -9.65 -6.52
N ARG A 46 -23.01 -8.35 -6.56
CA ARG A 46 -24.06 -7.73 -7.38
C ARG A 46 -23.54 -7.11 -8.67
N ALA A 47 -22.25 -7.22 -8.95
CA ALA A 47 -21.64 -6.66 -10.15
C ALA A 47 -22.24 -7.28 -11.42
N ASN A 48 -22.62 -6.43 -12.38
CA ASN A 48 -23.21 -6.85 -13.65
C ASN A 48 -22.20 -6.90 -14.81
N PHE A 49 -20.91 -6.98 -14.49
CA PHE A 49 -19.81 -7.04 -15.43
C PHE A 49 -18.77 -8.08 -14.97
N PRO A 50 -17.93 -8.61 -15.89
CA PRO A 50 -16.89 -9.57 -15.52
C PRO A 50 -15.89 -8.95 -14.53
N LEU A 51 -15.69 -9.61 -13.40
CA LEU A 51 -14.73 -9.20 -12.39
C LEU A 51 -13.40 -9.94 -12.58
N THR A 52 -12.31 -9.26 -12.26
CA THR A 52 -11.00 -9.88 -12.05
C THR A 52 -10.96 -10.57 -10.69
N SER A 53 -9.99 -11.47 -10.47
CA SER A 53 -9.78 -12.12 -9.17
C SER A 53 -9.39 -11.15 -8.05
N HIS A 54 -8.86 -9.98 -8.41
CA HIS A 54 -8.41 -8.94 -7.49
C HIS A 54 -9.01 -7.59 -7.88
N LEU A 55 -9.22 -6.71 -6.90
CA LEU A 55 -9.72 -5.35 -7.08
C LEU A 55 -8.65 -4.35 -6.62
N TRP A 56 -8.49 -3.26 -7.36
CA TRP A 56 -7.59 -2.19 -6.96
C TRP A 56 -8.20 -1.35 -5.83
N VAL A 57 -7.39 -1.13 -4.80
CA VAL A 57 -7.72 -0.30 -3.63
C VAL A 57 -6.63 0.74 -3.41
N GLY A 58 -6.95 1.78 -2.65
CA GLY A 58 -6.03 2.86 -2.32
C GLY A 58 -5.01 2.40 -1.28
N LEU A 59 -3.73 2.69 -1.53
CA LEU A 59 -2.60 2.28 -0.69
C LEU A 59 -2.54 3.00 0.67
N ARG A 60 -3.28 4.10 0.85
CA ARG A 60 -3.24 4.97 2.04
C ARG A 60 -3.94 4.38 3.28
N SER A 61 -4.05 3.06 3.41
CA SER A 61 -4.64 2.44 4.60
C SER A 61 -3.55 2.05 5.58
N GLY A 62 -3.63 2.58 6.80
CA GLY A 62 -2.77 2.17 7.91
C GLY A 62 -1.69 3.17 8.30
N THR A 63 -0.80 2.71 9.17
CA THR A 63 0.30 3.48 9.72
C THR A 63 1.62 2.84 9.32
N ALA A 64 2.38 3.55 8.49
CA ALA A 64 3.73 3.17 8.14
C ALA A 64 4.70 3.55 9.26
N THR A 65 5.68 2.71 9.55
CA THR A 65 6.72 2.98 10.53
C THR A 65 8.05 2.43 10.06
N GLN A 66 9.11 3.15 10.39
CA GLN A 66 10.49 2.76 10.15
C GLN A 66 11.33 3.21 11.37
N PRO A 67 12.52 2.63 11.59
CA PRO A 67 13.34 2.91 12.77
C PRO A 67 13.97 4.32 12.76
N SER A 68 14.22 4.91 11.59
CA SER A 68 14.74 6.27 11.45
C SER A 68 14.32 6.88 10.12
N THR A 69 14.34 8.20 10.02
CA THR A 69 14.03 8.93 8.79
C THR A 69 15.27 9.67 8.33
N ASN A 70 15.69 9.41 7.09
CA ASN A 70 16.75 10.19 6.46
C ASN A 70 16.25 11.62 6.17
N PRO A 71 16.84 12.67 6.78
CA PRO A 71 16.29 14.03 6.72
C PRO A 71 16.58 14.76 5.41
N TYR A 72 17.50 14.25 4.56
CA TYR A 72 17.95 14.99 3.38
C TYR A 72 16.85 15.24 2.35
N LEU A 73 15.86 14.34 2.24
CA LEU A 73 14.80 14.39 1.22
C LEU A 73 13.43 13.98 1.76
N ASN A 74 13.17 14.17 3.06
CA ASN A 74 11.92 13.75 3.71
C ASN A 74 11.59 12.28 3.42
N GLY A 75 12.53 11.37 3.70
CA GLY A 75 12.38 9.93 3.47
C GLY A 75 11.41 9.25 4.43
N LEU A 76 10.22 9.79 4.62
CA LEU A 76 9.24 9.39 5.63
C LEU A 76 8.72 7.96 5.37
N ALA A 77 8.19 7.30 6.40
CA ALA A 77 7.67 5.94 6.26
C ALA A 77 6.42 5.91 5.36
N GLU A 78 5.56 6.91 5.48
CA GLU A 78 4.30 7.05 4.75
C GLU A 78 4.45 7.18 3.24
N ASN A 79 5.62 7.61 2.77
CA ASN A 79 5.93 7.74 1.35
C ASN A 79 5.76 6.40 0.60
N ALA A 80 5.93 5.25 1.27
CA ALA A 80 5.72 3.95 0.64
C ALA A 80 4.24 3.57 0.45
N ILE A 81 3.31 4.29 1.08
CA ILE A 81 1.85 3.99 1.05
C ILE A 81 1.01 5.18 0.59
N ASP A 82 1.64 6.26 0.13
CA ASP A 82 0.95 7.47 -0.33
C ASP A 82 0.41 7.34 -1.76
N GLY A 83 0.78 6.26 -2.47
CA GLY A 83 0.37 6.01 -3.84
C GLY A 83 1.13 6.84 -4.88
N ASN A 84 2.24 7.48 -4.51
CA ASN A 84 3.20 8.07 -5.41
C ASN A 84 4.34 7.07 -5.66
N SER A 85 4.25 6.33 -6.77
CA SER A 85 5.25 5.34 -7.16
C SER A 85 6.43 5.93 -7.95
N ASP A 86 6.69 7.23 -7.84
CA ASP A 86 7.83 7.86 -8.52
C ASP A 86 9.15 7.27 -8.00
N PRO A 87 9.93 6.59 -8.86
CA PRO A 87 11.16 5.90 -8.44
C PRO A 87 12.37 6.83 -8.26
N GLU A 88 12.24 8.13 -8.54
CA GLU A 88 13.31 9.10 -8.40
C GLU A 88 13.41 9.62 -6.96
N TYR A 89 14.48 9.25 -6.24
CA TYR A 89 14.62 9.58 -4.81
C TYR A 89 14.62 11.08 -4.56
N THR A 90 15.20 11.85 -5.47
CA THR A 90 15.32 13.30 -5.35
C THR A 90 13.98 14.04 -5.43
N HIS A 91 12.92 13.38 -5.89
CA HIS A 91 11.56 13.93 -5.90
C HIS A 91 10.85 13.84 -4.53
N GLY A 92 11.47 13.19 -3.54
CA GLY A 92 10.93 13.10 -2.17
C GLY A 92 9.77 12.12 -2.00
N SER A 93 9.52 11.26 -2.99
CA SER A 93 8.46 10.25 -3.00
C SER A 93 8.84 8.93 -2.31
N CYS A 94 10.12 8.67 -2.04
CA CYS A 94 10.55 7.39 -1.48
C CYS A 94 10.69 7.44 0.04
N THR A 95 10.43 6.32 0.70
CA THR A 95 10.82 6.11 2.10
C THR A 95 12.32 5.85 2.23
N ALA A 96 12.97 6.29 3.30
CA ALA A 96 14.41 6.13 3.52
C ALA A 96 14.78 6.17 5.01
N THR A 97 15.50 5.15 5.48
CA THR A 97 16.16 5.18 6.79
C THR A 97 17.58 5.75 6.69
N ASP A 98 18.15 6.07 7.83
CA ASP A 98 19.61 6.18 7.94
C ASP A 98 20.29 4.81 7.74
N GLY A 99 21.60 4.82 7.48
CA GLY A 99 22.38 3.60 7.35
C GLY A 99 22.48 2.86 8.70
N GLN A 100 22.02 1.61 8.74
CA GLN A 100 22.01 0.78 9.94
C GLN A 100 22.06 -0.71 9.58
N ASP A 101 22.34 -1.55 10.57
CA ASP A 101 22.25 -3.01 10.41
C ASP A 101 20.78 -3.45 10.42
N LYS A 102 20.40 -4.30 9.45
CA LYS A 102 19.03 -4.84 9.28
C LYS A 102 17.93 -3.76 9.32
N PRO A 103 17.92 -2.81 8.37
CA PRO A 103 16.85 -1.82 8.29
C PRO A 103 15.51 -2.52 8.03
N TRP A 104 14.43 -1.98 8.60
CA TRP A 104 13.08 -2.49 8.39
C TRP A 104 12.11 -1.34 8.11
N TRP A 105 11.05 -1.67 7.40
CA TRP A 105 9.87 -0.82 7.23
C TRP A 105 8.64 -1.70 7.48
N ARG A 106 7.62 -1.14 8.11
CA ARG A 106 6.39 -1.86 8.43
C ARG A 106 5.15 -1.04 8.11
N LEU A 107 4.12 -1.71 7.60
CA LEU A 107 2.75 -1.22 7.55
C LEU A 107 1.89 -1.87 8.62
N GLN A 108 1.26 -1.08 9.48
CA GLN A 108 0.18 -1.55 10.34
C GLN A 108 -1.16 -1.19 9.71
N LEU A 109 -1.92 -2.20 9.26
CA LEU A 109 -3.26 -2.02 8.74
C LEU A 109 -4.27 -1.79 9.89
N PRO A 110 -5.39 -1.07 9.66
CA PRO A 110 -6.36 -0.75 10.70
C PRO A 110 -7.17 -1.95 11.19
N GLY A 111 -7.04 -3.10 10.53
CA GLY A 111 -7.73 -4.34 10.84
C GLY A 111 -6.96 -5.52 10.28
N VAL A 112 -7.51 -6.72 10.48
CA VAL A 112 -6.95 -7.94 9.92
C VAL A 112 -7.52 -8.15 8.52
N TYR A 113 -6.65 -8.18 7.52
CA TYR A 113 -7.01 -8.37 6.12
C TYR A 113 -6.32 -9.59 5.54
N ARG A 114 -6.95 -10.24 4.57
CA ARG A 114 -6.29 -11.25 3.74
C ARG A 114 -5.42 -10.53 2.70
N VAL A 115 -4.11 -10.61 2.86
CA VAL A 115 -3.16 -10.07 1.88
C VAL A 115 -3.06 -11.03 0.70
N LEU A 116 -3.30 -10.53 -0.52
CA LEU A 116 -3.30 -11.33 -1.75
C LEU A 116 -2.06 -11.06 -2.60
N GLU A 117 -1.65 -9.80 -2.68
CA GLU A 117 -0.53 -9.35 -3.48
C GLU A 117 0.15 -8.18 -2.78
N ILE A 118 1.48 -8.12 -2.89
CA ILE A 118 2.29 -7.00 -2.42
C ILE A 118 3.15 -6.58 -3.60
N GLU A 119 3.02 -5.31 -3.99
CA GLU A 119 3.85 -4.69 -5.01
C GLU A 119 4.79 -3.69 -4.35
N VAL A 120 6.09 -3.81 -4.61
CA VAL A 120 7.12 -2.90 -4.09
C VAL A 120 7.80 -2.21 -5.26
N THR A 121 7.69 -0.87 -5.31
CA THR A 121 8.41 -0.06 -6.30
C THR A 121 9.79 0.29 -5.76
N ASN A 122 10.83 -0.12 -6.49
CA ASN A 122 12.22 0.20 -6.17
C ASN A 122 12.64 1.53 -6.82
N ARG A 123 13.69 2.15 -6.28
CA ARG A 123 14.30 3.36 -6.83
C ARG A 123 15.04 3.08 -8.13
N ASN A 124 15.15 4.11 -8.97
CA ASN A 124 15.95 4.03 -10.20
C ASN A 124 17.46 3.91 -9.93
N ILE A 125 17.92 4.52 -8.85
CA ILE A 125 19.32 4.50 -8.38
C ILE A 125 19.46 3.65 -7.12
N ALA A 126 20.63 3.04 -6.91
CA ALA A 126 20.92 2.16 -5.77
C ALA A 126 19.87 1.04 -5.59
N LYS A 127 19.35 0.54 -6.72
CA LYS A 127 18.34 -0.51 -6.83
C LYS A 127 18.76 -1.82 -6.15
N ASP A 128 20.07 -2.05 -6.03
CA ASP A 128 20.66 -3.17 -5.28
C ASP A 128 20.31 -3.17 -3.79
N ARG A 129 19.87 -2.04 -3.21
CA ARG A 129 19.50 -1.95 -1.79
C ARG A 129 18.24 -2.73 -1.40
N LEU A 130 17.39 -3.07 -2.36
CA LEU A 130 16.23 -3.95 -2.14
C LEU A 130 16.50 -5.39 -2.63
N ASN A 131 17.72 -5.73 -3.00
CA ASN A 131 18.08 -7.12 -3.22
C ASN A 131 17.93 -7.89 -1.89
N ASP A 132 17.45 -9.13 -1.98
CA ASP A 132 17.27 -10.02 -0.84
C ASP A 132 16.34 -9.48 0.27
N VAL A 133 15.38 -8.61 -0.10
CA VAL A 133 14.35 -8.15 0.84
C VAL A 133 13.46 -9.32 1.28
N GLU A 134 13.25 -9.45 2.59
CA GLU A 134 12.29 -10.40 3.16
C GLU A 134 10.96 -9.68 3.44
N ILE A 135 9.85 -10.26 2.99
CA ILE A 135 8.49 -9.78 3.28
C ILE A 135 7.86 -10.73 4.29
N LEU A 136 7.46 -10.19 5.44
CA LEU A 136 6.84 -10.95 6.53
C LEU A 136 5.43 -10.43 6.78
N ILE A 137 4.46 -11.33 6.93
CA ILE A 137 3.05 -10.97 7.10
C ILE A 137 2.53 -11.66 8.36
N GLY A 138 1.98 -10.86 9.28
CA GLY A 138 1.33 -11.41 10.46
C GLY A 138 0.78 -10.34 11.39
N ASN A 139 0.21 -10.81 12.50
CA ASN A 139 -0.51 -9.97 13.46
C ASN A 139 0.32 -9.67 14.72
N SER A 140 1.60 -10.07 14.77
CA SER A 140 2.48 -9.82 15.92
C SER A 140 3.25 -8.52 15.78
N MET A 141 3.32 -7.75 16.87
CA MET A 141 4.15 -6.55 17.00
C MET A 141 5.46 -6.81 17.75
N VAL A 142 5.69 -8.05 18.21
CA VAL A 142 6.96 -8.45 18.86
C VAL A 142 8.12 -8.22 17.89
N ASN A 143 9.23 -7.67 18.39
CA ASN A 143 10.40 -7.31 17.58
C ASN A 143 10.05 -6.48 16.33
N ASN A 144 9.16 -5.50 16.49
CA ASN A 144 8.63 -4.70 15.39
C ASN A 144 7.95 -5.49 14.26
N GLY A 145 7.52 -6.73 14.51
CA GLY A 145 6.93 -7.60 13.49
C GLY A 145 7.95 -8.37 12.66
N ASN A 146 9.24 -8.26 12.97
CA ASN A 146 10.32 -8.99 12.28
C ASN A 146 10.34 -10.49 12.61
N ASP A 147 9.51 -10.94 13.56
CA ASP A 147 9.35 -12.34 13.93
C ASP A 147 8.07 -12.96 13.33
N ASN A 148 7.34 -12.22 12.49
CA ASN A 148 6.17 -12.78 11.80
C ASN A 148 6.60 -13.87 10.79
N PRO A 149 5.70 -14.82 10.47
CA PRO A 149 5.98 -15.85 9.46
C PRO A 149 6.31 -15.28 8.08
N ARG A 150 7.10 -16.06 7.34
CA ARG A 150 7.37 -15.89 5.91
C ARG A 150 6.18 -16.36 5.07
#